data_AF-A0A364GR27-F1
#
_entry.id   AF-A0A364GR27-F1
#
_cell.length_a   1.000
_cell.length_b   1.000
_cell.length_c   1.000
_cell.angle_alpha   90.00
_cell.angle_beta   90.00
_cell.angle_gamma   90.00
#
_symmetry.space_group_name_H-M   'P 1'
#
loop_
_entity.id
_entity.type
_entity.pdbx_description
1 polymer ?
#
loop_
_entity_poly.entity_id
_entity_poly.type
_entity_poly.pdbx_seq_one_letter_code
_entity_poly.pdbx_strand_id
1 'polypeptide(L)'
;MANEFFTILTATGRNKLANATATATPLTLTQMAVGDGDNGAYYNPTEAQNTLKHEVWRGAINHLAVDANNPNWIVAELVIPDDVGGFYIREVGLFDSAGAMIAVGKFPESYKPTLAAGSNKQLYVRMILEVANTSAVTLLVDPSVVLATRQYCDDKVAEELNKRDSKQSVRVATTAAIALAGLQTIDGVVLVAGDRVLVKDQAAGAENGIYVAAAGAWARATDADIGTKLNAGALVPVEAGTVNADTIWMLKTDGAIIIGATPIAFQWAGGLNAPTQAAGDNSAKIANTAFVQAAIAVLVASSPAALDTLNELAAALGNDANFAATVTNALALKAPLASPAFTGSPAGPTPTQFDNSTKLATTAFAWQQGLHFQNGAGIALTANTTLTASQAGHWFESQASNLTITLPPLASFPSGMATYTFRAPLALTLKANGSEPIQSASGVAANTLSVASGECVTVVGNGSGGQWYVILGGFGSASFSKSFGTSGYQKLPSGLIIQWGSGSTAADGSIAVTFPIAFPTACVGIHGTHAGSGMAAMIEVFGTRSTTGVTTKTFNDSGQVSSGWSVFWLAIGY
;
A
#
# COMPACT_ATOMS: atom_id res chain seq x y z
N MET A 1 -24.99 4.59 104.20
CA MET A 1 -23.66 4.04 104.49
C MET A 1 -22.65 5.09 104.10
N ALA A 2 -21.83 5.59 105.03
CA ALA A 2 -20.75 6.51 104.67
C ALA A 2 -19.70 5.71 103.88
N ASN A 3 -19.31 6.18 102.70
CA ASN A 3 -18.25 5.54 101.91
C ASN A 3 -16.94 5.54 102.75
N GLU A 4 -16.22 4.42 102.73
CA GLU A 4 -14.99 4.25 103.53
C GLU A 4 -13.87 5.22 103.10
N PHE A 5 -13.84 5.53 101.80
CA PHE A 5 -12.96 6.50 101.13
C PHE A 5 -13.81 7.47 100.32
N PHE A 6 -13.47 8.74 100.38
CA PHE A 6 -14.28 9.81 99.80
C PHE A 6 -13.47 11.10 99.65
N THR A 7 -13.96 11.99 98.79
CA THR A 7 -13.46 13.35 98.60
C THR A 7 -14.49 14.35 99.10
N ILE A 8 -14.05 15.40 99.78
CA ILE A 8 -14.88 16.56 100.11
C ILE A 8 -14.26 17.84 99.57
N LEU A 9 -15.10 18.83 99.31
CA LEU A 9 -14.68 20.21 99.06
C LEU A 9 -14.35 20.89 100.40
N THR A 10 -13.24 21.63 100.45
CA THR A 10 -12.97 22.53 101.58
C THR A 10 -13.92 23.73 101.53
N ALA A 11 -14.10 24.44 102.64
CA ALA A 11 -14.86 25.69 102.68
C ALA A 11 -14.28 26.71 101.69
N THR A 12 -12.95 26.75 101.58
CA THR A 12 -12.22 27.56 100.59
C THR A 12 -12.56 27.13 99.16
N GLY A 13 -12.57 25.83 98.88
CA GLY A 13 -12.93 25.28 97.56
C GLY A 13 -14.36 25.60 97.14
N ARG A 14 -15.34 25.42 98.04
CA ARG A 14 -16.75 25.79 97.78
C ARG A 14 -16.88 27.27 97.46
N ASN A 15 -16.24 28.14 98.24
CA ASN A 15 -16.29 29.59 98.02
C ASN A 15 -15.64 30.00 96.69
N LYS A 16 -14.50 29.39 96.32
CA LYS A 16 -13.83 29.67 95.05
C LYS A 16 -14.61 29.15 93.84
N LEU A 17 -15.22 27.97 93.92
CA LEU A 17 -16.10 27.44 92.87
C LEU A 17 -17.38 28.27 92.70
N ALA A 18 -17.98 28.72 93.81
CA ALA A 18 -19.12 29.62 93.78
C ALA A 18 -18.76 30.97 93.14
N ASN A 19 -17.59 31.53 93.48
CA ASN A 19 -17.10 32.78 92.91
C ASN A 19 -16.77 32.65 91.41
N ALA A 20 -16.14 31.54 91.01
CA ALA A 20 -15.84 31.24 89.60
C ALA A 20 -17.14 31.18 88.76
N THR A 21 -18.20 30.63 89.32
CA THR A 21 -19.53 30.61 88.69
C THR A 21 -20.15 32.01 88.62
N ALA A 22 -20.06 32.79 89.70
CA ALA A 22 -20.65 34.13 89.76
C ALA A 22 -19.93 35.17 88.87
N THR A 23 -18.62 35.01 88.66
CA THR A 23 -17.77 35.95 87.90
C THR A 23 -17.44 35.47 86.48
N ALA A 24 -17.94 34.30 86.08
CA ALA A 24 -17.63 33.63 84.81
C ALA A 24 -16.13 33.47 84.54
N THR A 25 -15.31 33.42 85.60
CA THR A 25 -13.87 33.21 85.54
C THR A 25 -13.55 31.84 86.13
N PRO A 26 -13.22 30.82 85.31
CA PRO A 26 -13.01 29.47 85.80
C PRO A 26 -11.84 29.35 86.78
N LEU A 27 -11.99 28.49 87.78
CA LEU A 27 -10.95 28.18 88.76
C LEU A 27 -9.89 27.28 88.12
N THR A 28 -8.64 27.73 88.10
CA THR A 28 -7.52 26.94 87.57
C THR A 28 -6.90 26.08 88.68
N LEU A 29 -7.04 24.76 88.53
CA LEU A 29 -6.39 23.76 89.39
C LEU A 29 -5.05 23.38 88.78
N THR A 30 -3.98 23.40 89.57
CA THR A 30 -2.61 23.24 89.05
C THR A 30 -1.87 22.08 89.67
N GLN A 31 -2.18 21.72 90.92
CA GLN A 31 -1.39 20.74 91.66
C GLN A 31 -2.26 19.76 92.43
N MET A 32 -1.75 18.53 92.54
CA MET A 32 -2.22 17.56 93.51
C MET A 32 -1.07 17.20 94.45
N ALA A 33 -1.41 16.98 95.71
CA ALA A 33 -0.48 16.49 96.71
C ALA A 33 -1.01 15.21 97.35
N VAL A 34 -0.09 14.39 97.83
CA VAL A 34 -0.37 13.14 98.52
C VAL A 34 0.29 13.20 99.90
N GLY A 35 -0.38 12.62 100.88
CA GLY A 35 0.08 12.58 102.26
C GLY A 35 -0.11 11.20 102.89
N ASP A 36 0.56 10.95 103.99
CA ASP A 36 0.51 9.66 104.70
C ASP A 36 -0.53 9.62 105.83
N GLY A 37 -1.26 10.72 106.06
CA GLY A 37 -2.34 10.83 107.04
C GLY A 37 -1.96 11.64 108.29
N ASP A 38 -2.67 11.40 109.40
CA ASP A 38 -2.37 12.04 110.69
C ASP A 38 -1.31 11.21 111.42
N ASN A 39 -0.04 11.54 111.21
CA ASN A 39 1.12 10.76 111.69
C ASN A 39 1.07 9.28 111.25
N GLY A 40 0.73 9.02 109.98
CA GLY A 40 0.63 7.67 109.42
C GLY A 40 -0.70 6.94 109.68
N ALA A 41 -1.66 7.57 110.38
CA ALA A 41 -3.00 7.02 110.61
C ALA A 41 -4.07 7.67 109.72
N TYR A 42 -5.18 6.95 109.48
CA TYR A 42 -6.34 7.53 108.83
C TYR A 42 -7.00 8.59 109.70
N TYR A 43 -7.51 9.63 109.04
CA TYR A 43 -8.40 10.61 109.65
C TYR A 43 -9.59 10.87 108.71
N ASN A 44 -10.63 11.50 109.23
CA ASN A 44 -11.77 11.93 108.42
C ASN A 44 -11.54 13.38 107.97
N PRO A 45 -11.47 13.64 106.67
CA PRO A 45 -11.33 15.00 106.17
C PRO A 45 -12.47 15.91 106.62
N THR A 46 -12.16 17.18 106.89
CA THR A 46 -13.13 18.19 107.32
C THR A 46 -13.09 19.40 106.38
N GLU A 47 -14.23 20.08 106.21
CA GLU A 47 -14.32 21.23 105.31
C GLU A 47 -13.43 22.40 105.75
N ALA A 48 -13.06 22.49 107.03
CA ALA A 48 -12.21 23.55 107.56
C ALA A 48 -10.72 23.38 107.24
N GLN A 49 -10.31 22.27 106.63
CA GLN A 49 -8.90 22.03 106.31
C GLN A 49 -8.41 22.94 105.19
N ASN A 50 -7.22 23.50 105.41
CA ASN A 50 -6.52 24.31 104.41
C ASN A 50 -5.21 23.66 103.93
N THR A 51 -4.76 22.58 104.58
CA THR A 51 -3.59 21.77 104.22
C THR A 51 -3.87 20.29 104.48
N LEU A 52 -3.09 19.41 103.85
CA LEU A 52 -2.97 18.00 104.25
C LEU A 52 -2.42 17.90 105.68
N LYS A 53 -2.70 16.79 106.36
CA LYS A 53 -2.21 16.54 107.72
C LYS A 53 -0.70 16.28 107.72
N HIS A 54 -0.22 15.49 106.75
CA HIS A 54 1.20 15.31 106.51
C HIS A 54 1.45 15.03 105.02
N GLU A 55 1.82 16.08 104.29
CA GLU A 55 2.16 16.01 102.87
C GLU A 55 3.53 15.35 102.66
N VAL A 56 3.57 14.30 101.84
CA VAL A 56 4.81 13.58 101.51
C VAL A 56 5.31 13.88 100.10
N TRP A 57 4.41 14.26 99.19
CA TRP A 57 4.80 14.67 97.84
C TRP A 57 3.71 15.52 97.15
N ARG A 58 4.14 16.38 96.23
CA ARG A 58 3.28 17.25 95.42
C ARG A 58 3.79 17.33 93.99
N GLY A 59 2.87 17.29 93.03
CA GLY A 59 3.16 17.39 91.61
C GLY A 59 2.12 18.24 90.88
N ALA A 60 2.43 18.59 89.64
CA ALA A 60 1.45 19.17 88.72
C ALA A 60 0.38 18.13 88.39
N ILE A 61 -0.86 18.57 88.15
CA ILE A 61 -1.93 17.69 87.68
C ILE A 61 -1.61 17.22 86.27
N ASN A 62 -1.67 15.91 86.02
CA ASN A 62 -1.43 15.34 84.69
C ASN A 62 -2.68 15.41 83.80
N HIS A 63 -3.85 15.17 84.39
CA HIS A 63 -5.11 15.17 83.66
C HIS A 63 -6.26 15.66 84.55
N LEU A 64 -7.07 16.56 83.99
CA LEU A 64 -8.25 17.13 84.63
C LEU A 64 -9.40 17.18 83.63
N ALA A 65 -10.40 16.31 83.81
CA ALA A 65 -11.54 16.18 82.89
C ALA A 65 -12.86 15.98 83.63
N VAL A 66 -13.97 16.17 82.90
CA VAL A 66 -15.31 15.79 83.38
C VAL A 66 -15.50 14.29 83.17
N ASP A 67 -16.11 13.60 84.13
CA ASP A 67 -16.43 12.18 84.01
C ASP A 67 -17.44 11.93 82.88
N ALA A 68 -17.20 10.90 82.07
CA ALA A 68 -18.04 10.59 80.91
C ALA A 68 -19.46 10.13 81.28
N ASN A 69 -19.66 9.60 82.49
CA ASN A 69 -20.94 9.10 82.98
C ASN A 69 -21.61 10.06 83.95
N ASN A 70 -20.86 11.00 84.56
CA ASN A 70 -21.40 11.99 85.48
C ASN A 70 -20.88 13.42 85.16
N PRO A 71 -21.72 14.29 84.57
CA PRO A 71 -21.32 15.63 84.18
C PRO A 71 -21.00 16.58 85.34
N ASN A 72 -21.28 16.18 86.59
CA ASN A 72 -20.98 16.93 87.80
C ASN A 72 -19.67 16.49 88.47
N TRP A 73 -19.01 15.46 87.95
CA TRP A 73 -17.75 14.95 88.49
C TRP A 73 -16.58 15.47 87.70
N ILE A 74 -15.64 16.07 88.41
CA ILE A 74 -14.31 16.39 87.88
C ILE A 74 -13.37 15.28 88.37
N VAL A 75 -12.63 14.71 87.43
CA VAL A 75 -11.61 13.70 87.67
C VAL A 75 -10.25 14.38 87.56
N ALA A 76 -9.55 14.48 88.68
CA ALA A 76 -8.19 14.99 88.77
C ALA A 76 -7.21 13.83 88.96
N GLU A 77 -6.17 13.79 88.15
CA GLU A 77 -5.27 12.64 88.07
C GLU A 77 -3.82 13.09 88.21
N LEU A 78 -3.12 12.40 89.10
CA LEU A 78 -1.72 12.61 89.41
C LEU A 78 -0.95 11.30 89.16
N VAL A 79 0.06 11.37 88.30
CA VAL A 79 1.04 10.32 88.11
C VAL A 79 2.22 10.66 89.00
N ILE A 80 2.55 9.77 89.93
CA ILE A 80 3.80 9.88 90.70
C ILE A 80 4.91 9.25 89.86
N PRO A 81 5.94 10.02 89.46
CA PRO A 81 7.09 9.50 88.70
C PRO A 81 7.76 8.32 89.38
N ASP A 82 8.55 7.60 88.60
CA ASP A 82 9.11 6.33 89.00
C ASP A 82 10.37 6.49 89.90
N ASP A 83 11.02 7.65 89.83
CA ASP A 83 12.10 8.13 90.69
C ASP A 83 11.65 8.71 92.04
N VAL A 84 10.34 8.94 92.24
CA VAL A 84 9.75 9.47 93.48
C VAL A 84 9.05 8.37 94.28
N GLY A 85 9.33 8.22 95.57
CA GLY A 85 8.67 7.24 96.43
C GLY A 85 9.26 7.12 97.83
N GLY A 86 9.01 5.99 98.49
CA GLY A 86 9.46 5.69 99.85
C GLY A 86 8.43 5.98 100.93
N PHE A 87 7.18 6.29 100.55
CA PHE A 87 6.11 6.71 101.45
C PHE A 87 4.80 5.95 101.20
N TYR A 88 3.93 5.98 102.20
CA TYR A 88 2.54 5.55 102.10
C TYR A 88 1.65 6.73 101.73
N ILE A 89 0.57 6.47 101.00
CA ILE A 89 -0.44 7.47 100.66
C ILE A 89 -1.76 7.09 101.34
N ARG A 90 -2.34 8.02 102.09
CA ARG A 90 -3.64 7.89 102.79
C ARG A 90 -4.53 9.13 102.65
N GLU A 91 -3.97 10.24 102.19
CA GLU A 91 -4.71 11.46 101.89
C GLU A 91 -4.24 12.05 100.55
N VAL A 92 -5.16 12.72 99.86
CA VAL A 92 -4.90 13.40 98.58
C VAL A 92 -5.52 14.79 98.63
N GLY A 93 -4.78 15.81 98.25
CA GLY A 93 -5.22 17.20 98.22
C GLY A 93 -5.16 17.75 96.80
N LEU A 94 -6.15 18.57 96.44
CA LEU A 94 -6.23 19.25 95.15
C LEU A 94 -6.10 20.76 95.37
N PHE A 95 -5.21 21.41 94.63
CA PHE A 95 -4.81 22.80 94.85
C PHE A 95 -4.99 23.65 93.60
N ASP A 96 -5.36 24.92 93.82
CA ASP A 96 -5.43 25.91 92.76
C ASP A 96 -4.10 26.61 92.48
N SER A 97 -4.07 27.46 91.45
CA SER A 97 -2.91 28.25 91.05
C SER A 97 -2.39 29.22 92.12
N ALA A 98 -3.22 29.56 93.13
CA ALA A 98 -2.84 30.38 94.27
C ALA A 98 -2.37 29.55 95.47
N GLY A 99 -2.30 28.22 95.34
CA GLY A 99 -1.88 27.29 96.39
C GLY A 99 -2.96 26.98 97.43
N ALA A 100 -4.22 27.39 97.21
CA ALA A 100 -5.30 27.07 98.12
C ALA A 100 -5.81 25.64 97.89
N MET A 101 -6.01 24.87 98.97
CA MET A 101 -6.56 23.52 98.90
C MET A 101 -8.07 23.58 98.63
N ILE A 102 -8.49 23.06 97.49
CA ILE A 102 -9.87 23.10 96.99
C ILE A 102 -10.65 21.86 97.45
N ALA A 103 -10.00 20.70 97.42
CA ALA A 103 -10.59 19.45 97.84
C ALA A 103 -9.57 18.59 98.58
N VAL A 104 -10.07 17.75 99.49
CA VAL A 104 -9.27 16.78 100.23
C VAL A 104 -9.98 15.43 100.23
N GLY A 105 -9.23 14.37 99.96
CA GLY A 105 -9.73 13.01 99.84
C GLY A 105 -9.06 12.08 100.84
N LYS A 106 -9.86 11.23 101.48
CA LYS A 106 -9.38 10.06 102.23
C LYS A 106 -9.12 8.95 101.21
N PHE A 107 -7.86 8.54 101.08
CA PHE A 107 -7.40 7.64 100.01
C PHE A 107 -6.97 6.28 100.55
N PRO A 108 -7.24 5.16 99.86
CA PRO A 108 -6.82 3.83 100.29
C PRO A 108 -5.29 3.73 100.45
N GLU A 109 -4.85 3.22 101.60
CA GLU A 109 -3.44 3.03 101.92
C GLU A 109 -2.71 2.34 100.79
N SER A 110 -1.74 3.07 100.21
CA SER A 110 -0.96 2.59 99.08
C SER A 110 0.51 2.92 99.28
N TYR A 111 1.37 1.89 99.30
CA TYR A 111 2.82 2.08 99.33
C TYR A 111 3.37 2.34 97.91
N LYS A 112 4.17 3.41 97.78
CA LYS A 112 4.94 3.76 96.57
C LYS A 112 6.42 3.48 96.83
N PRO A 113 6.99 2.36 96.36
CA PRO A 113 8.43 2.10 96.47
C PRO A 113 9.26 3.03 95.58
N THR A 114 10.55 3.15 95.90
CA THR A 114 11.58 3.72 95.02
C THR A 114 12.35 2.60 94.30
N LEU A 115 12.96 2.91 93.16
CA LEU A 115 13.78 1.94 92.41
C LEU A 115 14.92 1.32 93.26
N ALA A 116 15.47 2.10 94.21
CA ALA A 116 16.49 1.62 95.15
C ALA A 116 16.00 0.51 96.11
N ALA A 117 14.69 0.36 96.29
CA ALA A 117 14.07 -0.72 97.06
C ALA A 117 13.89 -2.03 96.27
N GLY A 118 14.43 -2.12 95.04
CA GLY A 118 14.38 -3.33 94.21
C GLY A 118 13.06 -3.56 93.47
N SER A 119 12.11 -2.62 93.57
CA SER A 119 10.82 -2.65 92.87
C SER A 119 10.44 -1.24 92.45
N ASN A 120 10.02 -1.06 91.21
CA ASN A 120 9.49 0.20 90.71
C ASN A 120 7.98 0.03 90.48
N LYS A 121 7.20 0.97 91.03
CA LYS A 121 5.74 1.02 90.87
C LYS A 121 5.40 2.43 90.43
N GLN A 122 4.99 2.62 89.18
CA GLN A 122 4.30 3.86 88.81
C GLN A 122 2.91 3.84 89.46
N LEU A 123 2.61 4.85 90.27
CA LEU A 123 1.36 4.94 91.01
C LEU A 123 0.54 6.09 90.48
N TYR A 124 -0.70 5.76 90.15
CA TYR A 124 -1.67 6.69 89.62
C TYR A 124 -2.72 6.98 90.69
N VAL A 125 -2.82 8.26 91.07
CA VAL A 125 -3.73 8.74 92.08
C VAL A 125 -4.86 9.50 91.38
N ARG A 126 -6.06 8.93 91.43
CA ARG A 126 -7.27 9.55 90.89
C ARG A 126 -8.12 10.11 92.03
N MET A 127 -8.42 11.40 91.96
CA MET A 127 -9.31 12.10 92.88
C MET A 127 -10.53 12.58 92.11
N ILE A 128 -11.71 12.17 92.57
CA ILE A 128 -12.99 12.62 92.00
C ILE A 128 -13.58 13.63 92.97
N LEU A 129 -13.94 14.81 92.48
CA LEU A 129 -14.71 15.80 93.22
C LEU A 129 -16.02 16.10 92.51
N GLU A 130 -17.08 16.26 93.29
CA GLU A 130 -18.39 16.67 92.80
C GLU A 130 -18.52 18.19 92.87
N VAL A 131 -18.93 18.80 91.76
CA VAL A 131 -19.16 20.24 91.64
C VAL A 131 -20.53 20.52 91.05
N ALA A 132 -21.15 21.64 91.42
CA ALA A 132 -22.46 22.04 90.90
C ALA A 132 -22.42 22.50 89.43
N ASN A 133 -21.25 22.96 88.96
CA ASN A 133 -21.03 23.39 87.57
C ASN A 133 -19.57 23.13 87.18
N THR A 134 -19.33 22.23 86.24
CA THR A 134 -17.98 21.87 85.78
C THR A 134 -17.32 22.96 84.93
N SER A 135 -18.10 23.87 84.33
CA SER A 135 -17.59 25.07 83.63
C SER A 135 -16.94 26.08 84.58
N ALA A 136 -17.10 25.92 85.89
CA ALA A 136 -16.44 26.74 86.91
C ALA A 136 -14.96 26.35 87.14
N VAL A 137 -14.43 25.36 86.41
CA VAL A 137 -13.05 24.87 86.53
C VAL A 137 -12.37 24.86 85.16
N THR A 138 -11.15 25.37 85.08
CA THR A 138 -10.32 25.28 83.86
C THR A 138 -9.81 23.85 83.71
N LEU A 139 -10.29 23.12 82.71
CA LEU A 139 -9.81 21.77 82.39
C LEU A 139 -8.40 21.83 81.81
N LEU A 140 -7.56 20.87 82.19
CA LEU A 140 -6.17 20.78 81.74
C LEU A 140 -5.91 19.37 81.22
N VAL A 141 -5.40 19.30 79.99
CA VAL A 141 -4.89 18.07 79.38
C VAL A 141 -3.43 18.35 79.07
N ASP A 142 -2.50 17.69 79.77
CA ASP A 142 -1.09 17.66 79.37
C ASP A 142 -0.89 16.45 78.44
N PRO A 143 -0.72 16.64 77.12
CA PRO A 143 -0.58 15.54 76.17
C PRO A 143 0.81 14.88 76.20
N SER A 144 1.76 15.33 77.02
CA SER A 144 3.13 14.82 77.03
C SER A 144 3.35 13.58 77.91
N VAL A 145 2.42 13.27 78.84
CA VAL A 145 2.50 12.10 79.74
C VAL A 145 1.11 11.49 79.96
N VAL A 146 0.44 11.03 78.90
CA VAL A 146 -0.79 10.23 79.01
C VAL A 146 -0.55 8.86 78.40
N LEU A 147 -0.62 7.82 79.25
CA LEU A 147 -0.68 6.44 78.79
C LEU A 147 -2.09 6.20 78.22
N ALA A 148 -2.20 6.16 76.89
CA ALA A 148 -3.41 5.69 76.24
C ALA A 148 -3.62 4.19 76.55
N THR A 149 -4.86 3.80 76.86
CA THR A 149 -5.17 2.37 76.93
C THR A 149 -4.99 1.75 75.54
N ARG A 150 -4.56 0.48 75.48
CA ARG A 150 -4.45 -0.24 74.20
C ARG A 150 -5.74 -0.17 73.38
N GLN A 151 -6.88 -0.32 74.06
CA GLN A 151 -8.20 -0.20 73.47
C GLN A 151 -8.44 1.18 72.83
N TYR A 152 -8.09 2.28 73.51
CA TYR A 152 -8.19 3.62 72.94
C TYR A 152 -7.35 3.77 71.67
N CYS A 153 -6.12 3.24 71.67
CA CYS A 153 -5.26 3.26 70.49
C CYS A 153 -5.87 2.45 69.33
N ASP A 154 -6.32 1.22 69.59
CA ASP A 154 -6.90 0.34 68.58
C ASP A 154 -8.19 0.97 67.99
N ASP A 155 -9.05 1.54 68.83
CA ASP A 155 -10.30 2.20 68.41
C ASP A 155 -10.01 3.47 67.60
N LYS A 156 -9.04 4.31 68.02
CA LYS A 156 -8.68 5.52 67.28
C LYS A 156 -8.04 5.21 65.94
N VAL A 157 -7.18 4.19 65.87
CA VAL A 157 -6.61 3.74 64.60
C VAL A 157 -7.71 3.24 63.67
N ALA A 158 -8.65 2.44 64.16
CA ALA A 158 -9.78 1.97 63.36
C ALA A 158 -10.68 3.12 62.88
N GLU A 159 -10.99 4.09 63.76
CA GLU A 159 -11.79 5.27 63.43
C GLU A 159 -11.16 6.09 62.28
N GLU A 160 -9.87 6.40 62.37
CA GLU A 160 -9.17 7.22 61.38
C GLU A 160 -8.92 6.47 60.07
N LEU A 161 -8.62 5.17 60.10
CA LEU A 161 -8.53 4.35 58.89
C LEU A 161 -9.85 4.30 58.12
N ASN A 162 -10.98 4.24 58.84
CA ASN A 162 -12.30 4.24 58.23
C ASN A 162 -12.68 5.59 57.58
N LYS A 163 -12.10 6.70 58.03
CA LYS A 163 -12.33 8.04 57.45
C LYS A 163 -11.51 8.34 56.19
N ARG A 164 -10.46 7.55 55.93
CA ARG A 164 -9.59 7.77 54.77
C ARG A 164 -10.36 7.68 53.46
N ASP A 165 -10.11 8.60 52.54
CA ASP A 165 -10.80 8.64 51.24
C ASP A 165 -10.48 7.42 50.36
N SER A 166 -9.28 6.86 50.46
CA SER A 166 -8.95 5.58 49.82
C SER A 166 -9.54 4.42 50.62
N LYS A 167 -10.64 3.86 50.11
CA LYS A 167 -11.36 2.73 50.71
C LYS A 167 -10.64 1.42 50.52
N GLN A 168 -10.97 0.46 51.37
CA GLN A 168 -10.57 -0.92 51.12
C GLN A 168 -11.18 -1.37 49.79
N SER A 169 -10.41 -2.18 49.05
CA SER A 169 -10.85 -2.72 47.79
C SER A 169 -12.17 -3.48 47.92
N VAL A 170 -12.93 -3.49 46.84
CA VAL A 170 -14.12 -4.31 46.69
C VAL A 170 -13.81 -5.47 45.77
N ARG A 171 -14.45 -6.60 46.02
CA ARG A 171 -14.33 -7.78 45.17
C ARG A 171 -14.84 -7.50 43.76
N VAL A 172 -16.01 -6.84 43.67
CA VAL A 172 -16.66 -6.47 42.41
C VAL A 172 -17.42 -5.15 42.54
N ALA A 173 -17.73 -4.55 41.39
CA ALA A 173 -18.67 -3.44 41.28
C ALA A 173 -19.87 -3.86 40.43
N THR A 174 -21.05 -3.32 40.75
CA THR A 174 -22.27 -3.61 39.99
C THR A 174 -22.15 -3.14 38.53
N THR A 175 -22.95 -3.74 37.66
CA THR A 175 -23.16 -3.29 36.26
C THR A 175 -24.63 -2.93 35.98
N ALA A 176 -25.51 -3.17 36.96
CA ALA A 176 -26.93 -2.87 36.96
C ALA A 176 -27.45 -2.87 38.41
N ALA A 177 -28.70 -2.44 38.63
CA ALA A 177 -29.34 -2.54 39.93
C ALA A 177 -29.47 -4.00 40.40
N ILE A 178 -29.25 -4.23 41.69
CA ILE A 178 -29.29 -5.56 42.32
C ILE A 178 -30.20 -5.56 43.55
N ALA A 179 -30.54 -6.75 44.04
CA ALA A 179 -31.06 -6.89 45.40
C ALA A 179 -29.90 -6.73 46.40
N LEU A 180 -30.08 -5.98 47.48
CA LEU A 180 -29.10 -5.86 48.57
C LEU A 180 -29.20 -7.01 49.58
N ALA A 181 -29.31 -8.24 49.07
CA ALA A 181 -29.43 -9.46 49.85
C ALA A 181 -29.01 -10.70 49.06
N GLY A 182 -28.62 -11.76 49.76
CA GLY A 182 -28.27 -13.05 49.15
C GLY A 182 -26.89 -13.05 48.46
N LEU A 183 -26.30 -14.23 48.32
CA LEU A 183 -25.03 -14.40 47.59
C LEU A 183 -25.33 -14.52 46.09
N GLN A 184 -24.99 -13.47 45.35
CA GLN A 184 -25.31 -13.31 43.92
C GLN A 184 -24.06 -13.48 43.05
N THR A 185 -24.27 -13.56 41.73
CA THR A 185 -23.19 -13.39 40.76
C THR A 185 -23.25 -11.96 40.23
N ILE A 186 -22.18 -11.19 40.41
CA ILE A 186 -22.08 -9.79 39.96
C ILE A 186 -20.86 -9.66 39.06
N ASP A 187 -21.05 -9.06 37.89
CA ASP A 187 -20.01 -8.87 36.88
C ASP A 187 -19.24 -10.17 36.53
N GLY A 188 -19.95 -11.30 36.54
CA GLY A 188 -19.39 -12.63 36.27
C GLY A 188 -18.69 -13.31 37.46
N VAL A 189 -18.65 -12.70 38.65
CA VAL A 189 -18.04 -13.26 39.87
C VAL A 189 -19.13 -13.71 40.84
N VAL A 190 -19.05 -14.96 41.30
CA VAL A 190 -19.91 -15.51 42.35
C VAL A 190 -19.43 -15.01 43.71
N LEU A 191 -20.30 -14.33 44.45
CA LEU A 191 -19.98 -13.76 45.75
C LEU A 191 -19.98 -14.80 46.87
N VAL A 192 -19.08 -14.61 47.83
CA VAL A 192 -19.08 -15.30 49.12
C VAL A 192 -19.41 -14.34 50.26
N ALA A 193 -19.86 -14.87 51.40
CA ALA A 193 -20.17 -14.04 52.56
C ALA A 193 -18.90 -13.31 53.06
N GLY A 194 -18.98 -12.00 53.25
CA GLY A 194 -17.85 -11.15 53.59
C GLY A 194 -17.24 -10.41 52.40
N ASP A 195 -17.57 -10.79 51.16
CA ASP A 195 -17.10 -10.05 49.98
C ASP A 195 -17.63 -8.61 50.01
N ARG A 196 -16.74 -7.66 49.73
CA ARG A 196 -17.11 -6.25 49.60
C ARG A 196 -17.56 -5.98 48.18
N VAL A 197 -18.66 -5.25 48.02
CA VAL A 197 -19.25 -4.91 46.72
C VAL A 197 -19.45 -3.42 46.63
N LEU A 198 -18.93 -2.80 45.57
CA LEU A 198 -19.30 -1.43 45.20
C LEU A 198 -20.64 -1.48 44.47
N VAL A 199 -21.70 -1.08 45.16
CA VAL A 199 -23.03 -0.91 44.61
C VAL A 199 -23.16 0.53 44.10
N LYS A 200 -23.14 0.69 42.78
CA LYS A 200 -23.12 2.03 42.13
C LYS A 200 -24.26 2.25 41.12
N ASP A 201 -25.04 1.22 40.82
CA ASP A 201 -26.06 1.24 39.76
C ASP A 201 -27.50 1.01 40.27
N GLN A 202 -27.78 1.28 41.55
CA GLN A 202 -29.18 1.23 42.05
C GLN A 202 -30.03 2.31 41.39
N ALA A 203 -31.31 2.00 41.20
CA ALA A 203 -32.29 2.98 40.73
C ALA A 203 -32.49 4.12 41.75
N ALA A 204 -32.54 3.77 43.05
CA ALA A 204 -32.51 4.75 44.13
C ALA A 204 -31.05 5.03 44.50
N GLY A 205 -30.51 6.17 44.03
CA GLY A 205 -29.10 6.50 44.26
C GLY A 205 -28.68 6.56 45.74
N ALA A 206 -29.61 6.75 46.68
CA ALA A 206 -29.33 6.72 48.11
C ALA A 206 -28.97 5.31 48.63
N GLU A 207 -29.33 4.26 47.88
CA GLU A 207 -28.96 2.87 48.17
C GLU A 207 -27.56 2.52 47.67
N ASN A 208 -26.95 3.34 46.80
CA ASN A 208 -25.56 3.11 46.38
C ASN A 208 -24.58 3.25 47.56
N GLY A 209 -23.43 2.62 47.44
CA GLY A 209 -22.37 2.62 48.44
C GLY A 209 -21.58 1.32 48.43
N ILE A 210 -20.82 1.08 49.50
CA ILE A 210 -20.04 -0.14 49.66
C ILE A 210 -20.75 -1.05 50.64
N TYR A 211 -21.02 -2.28 50.22
CA TYR A 211 -21.74 -3.28 50.99
C TYR A 211 -20.87 -4.52 51.23
N VAL A 212 -21.20 -5.25 52.29
CA VAL A 212 -20.63 -6.56 52.58
C VAL A 212 -21.69 -7.62 52.27
N ALA A 213 -21.37 -8.50 51.33
CA ALA A 213 -22.25 -9.54 50.85
C ALA A 213 -22.51 -10.57 51.96
N ALA A 214 -23.77 -11.01 52.06
CA ALA A 214 -24.23 -12.03 53.00
C ALA A 214 -25.36 -12.84 52.39
N ALA A 215 -25.67 -14.00 52.98
CA ALA A 215 -26.84 -14.81 52.59
C ALA A 215 -28.17 -14.10 52.90
N GLY A 216 -28.20 -13.26 53.93
CA GLY A 216 -29.33 -12.40 54.28
C GLY A 216 -29.20 -11.00 53.67
N ALA A 217 -29.79 -10.00 54.33
CA ALA A 217 -29.62 -8.60 53.95
C ALA A 217 -28.15 -8.17 54.07
N TRP A 218 -27.68 -7.39 53.09
CA TRP A 218 -26.32 -6.87 53.08
C TRP A 218 -26.22 -5.63 53.97
N ALA A 219 -25.18 -5.59 54.79
CA ALA A 219 -24.85 -4.40 55.57
C ALA A 219 -23.92 -3.49 54.76
N ARG A 220 -23.96 -2.18 55.03
CA ARG A 220 -22.91 -1.28 54.54
C ARG A 220 -21.59 -1.61 55.21
N ALA A 221 -20.51 -1.45 54.45
CA ALA A 221 -19.16 -1.67 54.95
C ALA A 221 -18.80 -0.65 56.03
N THR A 222 -18.10 -1.07 57.08
CA THR A 222 -17.79 -0.24 58.26
C THR A 222 -16.99 1.03 57.95
N ASP A 223 -16.25 1.05 56.85
CA ASP A 223 -15.49 2.22 56.36
C ASP A 223 -16.33 3.13 55.42
N ALA A 224 -17.63 2.85 55.27
CA ALA A 224 -18.58 3.57 54.41
C ALA A 224 -20.04 3.52 54.93
N ASP A 225 -20.25 3.23 56.21
CA ASP A 225 -21.57 3.04 56.84
C ASP A 225 -22.20 4.33 57.37
N ILE A 226 -21.40 5.40 57.49
CA ILE A 226 -21.84 6.74 57.91
C ILE A 226 -21.22 7.82 57.00
N GLY A 227 -21.86 8.99 56.95
CA GLY A 227 -21.48 10.09 56.08
C GLY A 227 -20.04 10.57 56.23
N THR A 228 -19.55 10.71 57.47
CA THR A 228 -18.18 11.18 57.75
C THR A 228 -17.09 10.20 57.33
N LYS A 229 -17.46 8.94 57.07
CA LYS A 229 -16.57 7.92 56.51
C LYS A 229 -16.69 7.83 55.00
N LEU A 230 -17.68 8.43 54.35
CA LEU A 230 -17.83 8.35 52.89
C LEU A 230 -17.89 9.78 52.33
N ASN A 231 -16.72 10.41 52.21
CA ASN A 231 -16.60 11.80 51.76
C ASN A 231 -16.49 11.90 50.24
N ALA A 232 -16.86 13.05 49.69
CA ALA A 232 -16.68 13.37 48.28
C ALA A 232 -15.21 13.15 47.85
N GLY A 233 -15.00 12.49 46.70
CA GLY A 233 -13.65 12.11 46.24
C GLY A 233 -13.14 10.77 46.76
N ALA A 234 -13.88 10.06 47.61
CA ALA A 234 -13.50 8.72 48.06
C ALA A 234 -13.25 7.77 46.87
N LEU A 235 -12.12 7.06 46.91
CA LEU A 235 -11.67 6.14 45.88
C LEU A 235 -11.91 4.69 46.30
N VAL A 236 -12.47 3.90 45.38
CA VAL A 236 -12.83 2.50 45.61
C VAL A 236 -12.21 1.64 44.50
N PRO A 237 -11.10 0.94 44.78
CA PRO A 237 -10.51 -0.03 43.86
C PRO A 237 -11.38 -1.29 43.74
N VAL A 238 -11.50 -1.84 42.53
CA VAL A 238 -12.27 -3.05 42.21
C VAL A 238 -11.30 -4.15 41.75
N GLU A 239 -11.38 -5.32 42.38
CA GLU A 239 -10.41 -6.41 42.14
C GLU A 239 -10.77 -7.34 40.98
N ALA A 240 -12.05 -7.64 40.79
CA ALA A 240 -12.50 -8.65 39.84
C ALA A 240 -13.80 -8.24 39.15
N GLY A 241 -14.13 -8.99 38.10
CA GLY A 241 -15.26 -8.70 37.22
C GLY A 241 -14.91 -8.88 35.74
N THR A 242 -15.91 -8.86 34.87
CA THR A 242 -15.71 -8.85 33.41
C THR A 242 -15.59 -7.42 32.90
N VAL A 243 -16.40 -6.51 33.44
CA VAL A 243 -16.50 -5.11 33.00
C VAL A 243 -15.66 -4.20 33.90
N ASN A 244 -15.76 -4.36 35.22
CA ASN A 244 -15.23 -3.43 36.21
C ASN A 244 -13.93 -3.91 36.90
N ALA A 245 -13.36 -5.07 36.50
CA ALA A 245 -12.09 -5.53 37.07
C ALA A 245 -10.96 -4.52 36.88
N ASP A 246 -10.07 -4.44 37.87
CA ASP A 246 -8.89 -3.58 37.86
C ASP A 246 -9.22 -2.10 37.60
N THR A 247 -10.38 -1.64 38.08
CA THR A 247 -10.81 -0.24 38.01
C THR A 247 -10.74 0.47 39.36
N ILE A 248 -10.72 1.80 39.31
CA ILE A 248 -10.86 2.67 40.47
C ILE A 248 -12.06 3.58 40.21
N TRP A 249 -12.99 3.60 41.17
CA TRP A 249 -14.17 4.45 41.14
C TRP A 249 -14.07 5.55 42.18
N MET A 250 -14.42 6.78 41.79
CA MET A 250 -14.43 7.93 42.66
C MET A 250 -15.86 8.34 43.00
N LEU A 251 -16.12 8.64 44.26
CA LEU A 251 -17.37 9.24 44.69
C LEU A 251 -17.48 10.66 44.10
N LYS A 252 -18.45 10.86 43.23
CA LYS A 252 -18.74 12.12 42.54
C LYS A 252 -19.71 13.01 43.32
N THR A 253 -20.54 12.45 44.21
CA THR A 253 -21.47 13.24 45.00
C THR A 253 -20.69 14.23 45.89
N ASP A 254 -20.90 15.52 45.65
CA ASP A 254 -20.29 16.61 46.41
C ASP A 254 -21.09 16.92 47.70
N GLY A 255 -20.40 17.42 48.73
CA GLY A 255 -21.01 17.88 49.98
C GLY A 255 -21.21 16.78 51.04
N ALA A 256 -21.98 17.10 52.08
CA ALA A 256 -22.23 16.19 53.20
C ALA A 256 -23.18 15.06 52.80
N ILE A 257 -22.79 13.81 53.08
CA ILE A 257 -23.58 12.62 52.74
C ILE A 257 -24.35 12.12 53.97
N ILE A 258 -25.67 11.95 53.82
CA ILE A 258 -26.52 11.26 54.79
C ILE A 258 -26.86 9.89 54.20
N ILE A 259 -26.34 8.84 54.83
CA ILE A 259 -26.54 7.46 54.37
C ILE A 259 -28.03 7.12 54.35
N GLY A 260 -28.52 6.59 53.22
CA GLY A 260 -29.92 6.24 53.00
C GLY A 260 -30.82 7.41 52.57
N ALA A 261 -30.32 8.65 52.55
CA ALA A 261 -31.09 9.82 52.09
C ALA A 261 -30.43 10.55 50.92
N THR A 262 -29.13 10.85 51.01
CA THR A 262 -28.38 11.53 49.93
C THR A 262 -28.10 10.55 48.79
N PRO A 263 -28.42 10.88 47.53
CA PRO A 263 -27.99 10.07 46.38
C PRO A 263 -26.47 9.98 46.25
N ILE A 264 -25.94 8.76 46.23
CA ILE A 264 -24.51 8.47 46.14
C ILE A 264 -24.21 8.05 44.69
N ALA A 265 -23.36 8.82 44.00
CA ALA A 265 -23.00 8.59 42.61
C ALA A 265 -21.49 8.40 42.48
N PHE A 266 -21.09 7.30 41.85
CA PHE A 266 -19.68 7.03 41.55
C PHE A 266 -19.39 7.29 40.08
N GLN A 267 -18.16 7.71 39.79
CA GLN A 267 -17.65 7.82 38.43
C GLN A 267 -16.34 7.06 38.30
N TRP A 268 -16.09 6.52 37.11
CA TRP A 268 -14.81 5.89 36.81
C TRP A 268 -13.69 6.92 36.90
N ALA A 269 -12.59 6.57 37.59
CA ALA A 269 -11.46 7.46 37.84
C ALA A 269 -10.14 6.94 37.26
N GLY A 270 -10.01 5.62 37.04
CA GLY A 270 -8.81 5.01 36.49
C GLY A 270 -8.90 3.48 36.38
N GLY A 271 -7.90 2.87 35.76
CA GLY A 271 -7.75 1.40 35.66
C GLY A 271 -7.96 0.83 34.25
N LEU A 272 -8.10 -0.49 34.14
CA LEU A 272 -8.43 -1.15 32.88
C LEU A 272 -9.90 -0.89 32.49
N ASN A 273 -10.28 -1.19 31.24
CA ASN A 273 -11.67 -1.13 30.76
C ASN A 273 -12.38 0.23 30.97
N ALA A 274 -11.76 1.32 30.51
CA ALA A 274 -12.40 2.64 30.51
C ALA A 274 -13.80 2.59 29.86
N PRO A 275 -14.84 3.21 30.45
CA PRO A 275 -16.20 3.17 29.92
C PRO A 275 -16.31 3.72 28.49
N THR A 276 -17.06 3.04 27.64
CA THR A 276 -17.33 3.50 26.27
C THR A 276 -18.23 4.74 26.30
N GLN A 277 -17.78 5.82 25.67
CA GLN A 277 -18.56 7.06 25.57
C GLN A 277 -19.69 6.92 24.53
N ALA A 278 -20.73 7.76 24.65
CA ALA A 278 -21.82 7.81 23.69
C ALA A 278 -21.32 8.30 22.33
N ALA A 279 -21.92 7.81 21.24
CA ALA A 279 -21.57 8.24 19.88
C ALA A 279 -21.69 9.77 19.73
N GLY A 280 -20.65 10.41 19.18
CA GLY A 280 -20.58 11.86 19.01
C GLY A 280 -20.16 12.66 20.25
N ASP A 281 -19.82 12.01 21.38
CA ASP A 281 -19.22 12.70 22.54
C ASP A 281 -17.90 13.38 22.11
N ASN A 282 -17.80 14.70 22.33
CA ASN A 282 -16.66 15.55 21.98
C ASN A 282 -15.96 16.14 23.22
N SER A 283 -16.23 15.60 24.41
CA SER A 283 -15.60 16.03 25.65
C SER A 283 -14.13 15.57 25.75
N ALA A 284 -13.39 16.15 26.70
CA ALA A 284 -12.00 15.78 26.98
C ALA A 284 -11.84 14.47 27.77
N LYS A 285 -12.84 13.59 27.77
CA LYS A 285 -12.77 12.28 28.44
C LYS A 285 -11.88 11.32 27.66
N ILE A 286 -11.47 10.24 28.32
CA ILE A 286 -10.70 9.16 27.67
C ILE A 286 -11.58 8.48 26.61
N ALA A 287 -11.06 8.41 25.38
CA ALA A 287 -11.63 7.61 24.30
C ALA A 287 -11.06 6.18 24.36
N ASN A 288 -11.93 5.18 24.56
CA ASN A 288 -11.51 3.79 24.52
C ASN A 288 -11.52 3.24 23.07
N THR A 289 -10.94 2.05 22.87
CA THR A 289 -10.84 1.42 21.55
C THR A 289 -12.21 1.14 20.92
N ALA A 290 -13.22 0.76 21.72
CA ALA A 290 -14.57 0.53 21.25
C ALA A 290 -15.23 1.81 20.69
N PHE A 291 -15.06 2.95 21.37
CA PHE A 291 -15.55 4.25 20.92
C PHE A 291 -14.88 4.67 19.60
N VAL A 292 -13.55 4.53 19.51
CA VAL A 292 -12.79 4.86 18.29
C VAL A 292 -13.20 3.96 17.12
N GLN A 293 -13.36 2.66 17.33
CA GLN A 293 -13.83 1.74 16.29
C GLN A 293 -15.23 2.08 15.82
N ALA A 294 -16.15 2.41 16.73
CA ALA A 294 -17.50 2.83 16.37
C ALA A 294 -17.49 4.13 15.55
N ALA A 295 -16.67 5.11 15.93
CA ALA A 295 -16.52 6.36 15.18
C ALA A 295 -15.95 6.15 13.77
N ILE A 296 -14.92 5.28 13.63
CA ILE A 296 -14.36 4.91 12.32
C ILE A 296 -15.40 4.17 11.49
N ALA A 297 -16.16 3.25 12.07
CA ALA A 297 -17.21 2.52 11.37
C ALA A 297 -18.29 3.47 10.84
N VAL A 298 -18.69 4.48 11.63
CA VAL A 298 -19.61 5.54 11.18
C VAL A 298 -19.01 6.36 10.05
N LEU A 299 -17.72 6.73 10.11
CA LEU A 299 -17.05 7.44 9.03
C LEU A 299 -17.06 6.62 7.73
N VAL A 300 -16.69 5.33 7.81
CA VAL A 300 -16.72 4.40 6.67
C VAL A 300 -18.14 4.23 6.12
N ALA A 301 -19.13 4.08 7.00
CA ALA A 301 -20.55 3.92 6.63
C ALA A 301 -21.20 5.22 6.13
N SER A 302 -20.63 6.39 6.42
CA SER A 302 -21.16 7.68 5.95
C SER A 302 -20.86 7.96 4.48
N SER A 303 -19.88 7.27 3.89
CA SER A 303 -19.51 7.42 2.48
C SER A 303 -19.29 6.09 1.74
N PRO A 304 -20.21 5.09 1.81
CA PRO A 304 -19.99 3.80 1.15
C PRO A 304 -19.89 3.99 -0.37
N ALA A 305 -20.73 4.87 -0.94
CA ALA A 305 -20.69 5.20 -2.35
C ALA A 305 -19.39 5.87 -2.78
N ALA A 306 -18.82 6.78 -1.98
CA ALA A 306 -17.55 7.43 -2.35
C ALA A 306 -16.37 6.46 -2.21
N LEU A 307 -16.38 5.58 -1.20
CA LEU A 307 -15.36 4.54 -1.04
C LEU A 307 -15.47 3.49 -2.15
N ASP A 308 -16.69 3.14 -2.55
CA ASP A 308 -16.99 2.29 -3.71
C ASP A 308 -16.50 2.95 -5.00
N THR A 309 -16.79 4.23 -5.22
CA THR A 309 -16.29 5.00 -6.37
C THR A 309 -14.75 5.04 -6.40
N LEU A 310 -14.09 5.21 -5.25
CA LEU A 310 -12.62 5.17 -5.18
C LEU A 310 -12.07 3.77 -5.50
N ASN A 311 -12.75 2.71 -5.07
CA ASN A 311 -12.40 1.33 -5.40
C ASN A 311 -12.66 1.01 -6.89
N GLU A 312 -13.77 1.47 -7.45
CA GLU A 312 -14.11 1.38 -8.88
C GLU A 312 -13.06 2.12 -9.73
N LEU A 313 -12.65 3.32 -9.32
CA LEU A 313 -11.58 4.08 -9.99
C LEU A 313 -10.23 3.37 -9.90
N ALA A 314 -9.86 2.85 -8.72
CA ALA A 314 -8.63 2.09 -8.55
C ALA A 314 -8.62 0.83 -9.44
N ALA A 315 -9.74 0.10 -9.49
CA ALA A 315 -9.92 -1.06 -10.36
C ALA A 315 -9.90 -0.68 -11.85
N ALA A 316 -10.56 0.42 -12.25
CA ALA A 316 -10.57 0.92 -13.62
C ALA A 316 -9.17 1.34 -14.11
N LEU A 317 -8.32 1.80 -13.19
CA LEU A 317 -6.91 2.12 -13.44
C LEU A 317 -5.97 0.92 -13.26
N GLY A 318 -6.50 -0.29 -13.05
CA GLY A 318 -5.72 -1.53 -12.91
C GLY A 318 -4.88 -1.60 -11.64
N ASN A 319 -5.24 -0.85 -10.59
CA ASN A 319 -4.45 -0.68 -9.37
C ASN A 319 -2.99 -0.23 -9.65
N ASP A 320 -2.77 0.50 -10.75
CA ASP A 320 -1.45 0.95 -11.16
C ASP A 320 -1.07 2.28 -10.48
N ALA A 321 -0.20 2.20 -9.47
CA ALA A 321 0.35 3.37 -8.78
C ALA A 321 1.13 4.33 -9.71
N ASN A 322 1.55 3.87 -10.89
CA ASN A 322 2.29 4.63 -11.89
C ASN A 322 1.49 4.79 -13.19
N PHE A 323 0.15 4.75 -13.14
CA PHE A 323 -0.73 4.79 -14.31
C PHE A 323 -0.32 5.82 -15.37
N ALA A 324 0.02 7.05 -14.96
CA ALA A 324 0.48 8.09 -15.88
C ALA A 324 1.76 7.71 -16.65
N ALA A 325 2.74 7.10 -15.97
CA ALA A 325 3.98 6.63 -16.60
C ALA A 325 3.72 5.42 -17.50
N THR A 326 2.87 4.47 -17.07
CA THR A 326 2.48 3.31 -17.87
C THR A 326 1.80 3.71 -19.17
N VAL A 327 0.82 4.62 -19.10
CA VAL A 327 0.15 5.18 -20.28
C VAL A 327 1.14 5.92 -21.17
N THR A 328 1.99 6.77 -20.59
CA THR A 328 3.02 7.52 -21.36
C THR A 328 3.97 6.56 -22.10
N ASN A 329 4.42 5.49 -21.44
CA ASN A 329 5.28 4.48 -22.04
C ASN A 329 4.55 3.70 -23.16
N ALA A 330 3.29 3.32 -22.94
CA ALA A 330 2.48 2.64 -23.96
C ALA A 330 2.23 3.53 -25.19
N LEU A 331 2.03 4.83 -24.99
CA LEU A 331 1.91 5.81 -26.08
C LEU A 331 3.25 6.00 -26.79
N ALA A 332 4.38 6.02 -26.07
CA ALA A 332 5.71 6.15 -26.65
C ALA A 332 6.10 4.97 -27.57
N LEU A 333 5.44 3.81 -27.41
CA LEU A 333 5.60 2.66 -28.31
C LEU A 333 4.82 2.79 -29.63
N LYS A 334 3.91 3.76 -29.76
CA LYS A 334 3.15 3.99 -31.00
C LYS A 334 3.99 4.85 -31.96
N ALA A 335 3.92 4.54 -33.24
CA ALA A 335 4.53 5.38 -34.27
C ALA A 335 3.78 6.73 -34.37
N PRO A 336 4.49 7.85 -34.60
CA PRO A 336 3.85 9.15 -34.84
C PRO A 336 2.84 9.09 -36.00
N LEU A 337 1.71 9.78 -35.86
CA LEU A 337 0.68 9.81 -36.90
C LEU A 337 1.18 10.49 -38.19
N ALA A 338 1.92 11.59 -38.03
CA ALA A 338 2.50 12.33 -39.14
C ALA A 338 3.95 11.89 -39.35
N SER A 339 4.24 11.35 -40.53
CA SER A 339 5.59 11.01 -40.99
C SER A 339 6.41 10.16 -40.00
N PRO A 340 5.94 8.95 -39.62
CA PRO A 340 6.68 8.09 -38.71
C PRO A 340 8.04 7.70 -39.30
N ALA A 341 9.10 7.81 -38.49
CA ALA A 341 10.38 7.16 -38.78
C ALA A 341 10.35 5.75 -38.19
N PHE A 342 10.29 4.72 -39.04
CA PHE A 342 10.36 3.33 -38.58
C PHE A 342 11.81 2.91 -38.34
N THR A 343 12.06 2.16 -37.26
CA THR A 343 13.36 1.55 -36.95
C THR A 343 13.22 0.03 -36.90
N GLY A 344 14.32 -0.72 -37.09
CA GLY A 344 14.30 -2.19 -37.12
C GLY A 344 13.73 -2.76 -38.43
N SER A 345 12.86 -3.78 -38.33
CA SER A 345 12.26 -4.49 -39.47
C SER A 345 10.72 -4.33 -39.49
N PRO A 346 10.20 -3.15 -39.87
CA PRO A 346 8.76 -2.91 -39.88
C PRO A 346 8.03 -3.85 -40.85
N ALA A 347 7.00 -4.52 -40.36
CA ALA A 347 6.13 -5.38 -41.16
C ALA A 347 4.88 -4.61 -41.63
N GLY A 348 4.43 -4.90 -42.84
CA GLY A 348 3.19 -4.38 -43.40
C GLY A 348 2.48 -5.46 -44.21
N PRO A 349 1.15 -5.36 -44.40
CA PRO A 349 0.45 -6.27 -45.29
C PRO A 349 0.98 -6.10 -46.71
N THR A 350 1.33 -7.20 -47.39
CA THR A 350 1.79 -7.18 -48.78
C THR A 350 0.61 -6.89 -49.72
N PRO A 351 0.60 -5.76 -50.44
CA PRO A 351 -0.42 -5.50 -51.45
C PRO A 351 -0.37 -6.53 -52.60
N THR A 352 -1.46 -6.65 -53.35
CA THR A 352 -1.53 -7.54 -54.52
C THR A 352 -0.69 -7.00 -55.68
N GLN A 353 -0.29 -7.87 -56.61
CA GLN A 353 0.69 -7.60 -57.68
C GLN A 353 0.33 -6.46 -58.68
N PHE A 354 -0.81 -5.79 -58.57
CA PHE A 354 -1.13 -4.61 -59.41
C PHE A 354 -1.79 -3.48 -58.60
N ASP A 355 -1.61 -3.49 -57.26
CA ASP A 355 -2.16 -2.44 -56.39
C ASP A 355 -1.43 -1.09 -56.65
N ASN A 356 -2.20 -0.07 -57.02
CA ASN A 356 -1.74 1.28 -57.31
C ASN A 356 -2.20 2.32 -56.27
N SER A 357 -2.70 1.86 -55.13
CA SER A 357 -3.12 2.74 -54.03
C SER A 357 -1.93 3.30 -53.25
N THR A 358 -2.21 4.21 -52.33
CA THR A 358 -1.21 4.86 -51.46
C THR A 358 -0.73 3.99 -50.28
N LYS A 359 -0.94 2.67 -50.34
CA LYS A 359 -0.51 1.73 -49.30
C LYS A 359 1.02 1.66 -49.21
N LEU A 360 1.53 1.23 -48.06
CA LEU A 360 2.95 0.95 -47.86
C LEU A 360 3.42 -0.17 -48.81
N ALA A 361 4.44 0.10 -49.61
CA ALA A 361 5.10 -0.93 -50.41
C ALA A 361 6.01 -1.79 -49.51
N THR A 362 5.71 -3.09 -49.42
CA THR A 362 6.58 -4.06 -48.73
C THR A 362 7.68 -4.55 -49.66
N THR A 363 8.77 -5.10 -49.11
CA THR A 363 9.83 -5.74 -49.89
C THR A 363 9.28 -6.90 -50.74
N ALA A 364 8.30 -7.65 -50.24
CA ALA A 364 7.61 -8.69 -50.98
C ALA A 364 6.78 -8.14 -52.16
N PHE A 365 6.12 -7.00 -51.99
CA PHE A 365 5.41 -6.33 -53.08
C PHE A 365 6.38 -5.82 -54.15
N ALA A 366 7.47 -5.15 -53.75
CA ALA A 366 8.51 -4.71 -54.67
C ALA A 366 9.13 -5.90 -55.45
N TRP A 367 9.30 -7.04 -54.79
CA TRP A 367 9.75 -8.29 -55.41
C TRP A 367 8.75 -8.81 -56.45
N GLN A 368 7.43 -8.68 -56.21
CA GLN A 368 6.39 -9.09 -57.16
C GLN A 368 6.26 -8.15 -58.37
N GLN A 369 6.68 -6.88 -58.28
CA GLN A 369 6.60 -5.89 -59.36
C GLN A 369 7.70 -6.03 -60.45
N GLY A 370 8.56 -7.05 -60.38
CA GLY A 370 9.33 -7.50 -61.54
C GLY A 370 10.66 -6.78 -61.82
N LEU A 371 11.30 -6.17 -60.83
CA LEU A 371 12.73 -5.81 -60.93
C LEU A 371 13.67 -6.98 -60.58
N HIS A 372 13.16 -8.00 -59.88
CA HIS A 372 13.91 -9.19 -59.45
C HIS A 372 13.04 -10.45 -59.63
N PHE A 373 13.52 -11.41 -60.43
CA PHE A 373 12.78 -12.62 -60.77
C PHE A 373 12.74 -13.59 -59.59
N GLN A 374 11.55 -14.04 -59.15
CA GLN A 374 11.40 -15.05 -58.08
C GLN A 374 12.17 -16.35 -58.34
N ASN A 375 12.41 -16.67 -59.62
CA ASN A 375 13.15 -17.86 -60.03
C ASN A 375 14.29 -17.43 -60.94
N GLY A 376 15.51 -17.34 -60.39
CA GLY A 376 16.70 -16.87 -61.11
C GLY A 376 17.06 -17.69 -62.36
N ALA A 377 16.44 -18.85 -62.56
CA ALA A 377 16.67 -19.78 -63.67
C ALA A 377 15.67 -19.66 -64.84
N GLY A 378 14.68 -18.75 -64.78
CA GLY A 378 13.67 -18.62 -65.84
C GLY A 378 12.63 -19.73 -65.83
N ILE A 379 11.58 -19.59 -66.64
CA ILE A 379 10.51 -20.58 -66.77
C ILE A 379 10.72 -21.37 -68.06
N ALA A 380 11.00 -22.66 -67.94
CA ALA A 380 11.14 -23.55 -69.08
C ALA A 380 9.78 -23.80 -69.77
N LEU A 381 9.75 -23.61 -71.09
CA LEU A 381 8.61 -23.88 -71.95
C LEU A 381 8.88 -25.18 -72.71
N THR A 382 8.23 -26.26 -72.29
CA THR A 382 8.41 -27.61 -72.87
C THR A 382 7.20 -28.07 -73.68
N ALA A 383 6.08 -27.34 -73.60
CA ALA A 383 4.84 -27.61 -74.33
C ALA A 383 4.08 -26.31 -74.62
N ASN A 384 3.10 -26.38 -75.53
CA ASN A 384 2.18 -25.27 -75.80
C ASN A 384 1.50 -24.84 -74.48
N THR A 385 1.61 -23.56 -74.14
CA THR A 385 1.22 -23.06 -72.82
C THR A 385 0.51 -21.71 -72.96
N THR A 386 -0.54 -21.49 -72.14
CA THR A 386 -1.15 -20.17 -71.95
C THR A 386 -0.60 -19.57 -70.67
N LEU A 387 -0.01 -18.38 -70.78
CA LEU A 387 0.55 -17.66 -69.64
C LEU A 387 -0.56 -16.96 -68.84
N THR A 388 -0.28 -16.68 -67.57
CA THR A 388 -1.20 -15.98 -66.65
C THR A 388 -0.66 -14.63 -66.24
N ALA A 389 -1.54 -13.71 -65.83
CA ALA A 389 -1.16 -12.37 -65.38
C ALA A 389 -0.18 -12.39 -64.19
N SER A 390 -0.25 -13.40 -63.33
CA SER A 390 0.69 -13.59 -62.21
C SER A 390 2.14 -13.84 -62.64
N GLN A 391 2.35 -14.25 -63.90
CA GLN A 391 3.66 -14.49 -64.47
C GLN A 391 4.22 -13.26 -65.19
N ALA A 392 3.56 -12.11 -65.09
CA ALA A 392 4.09 -10.84 -65.57
C ALA A 392 5.44 -10.54 -64.89
N GLY A 393 6.39 -10.03 -65.67
CA GLY A 393 7.75 -9.75 -65.23
C GLY A 393 8.67 -10.98 -65.21
N HIS A 394 8.19 -12.19 -65.54
CA HIS A 394 9.07 -13.36 -65.68
C HIS A 394 9.76 -13.42 -67.05
N TRP A 395 10.86 -14.17 -67.12
CA TRP A 395 11.46 -14.60 -68.37
C TRP A 395 11.23 -16.09 -68.61
N PHE A 396 11.04 -16.45 -69.88
CA PHE A 396 10.66 -17.77 -70.34
C PHE A 396 11.64 -18.28 -71.39
N GLU A 397 11.87 -19.59 -71.44
CA GLU A 397 12.82 -20.21 -72.36
C GLU A 397 12.20 -21.39 -73.11
N SER A 398 12.25 -21.39 -74.45
CA SER A 398 11.84 -22.57 -75.22
C SER A 398 12.80 -23.74 -75.02
N GLN A 399 12.29 -24.92 -74.70
CA GLN A 399 13.06 -26.17 -74.61
C GLN A 399 12.49 -27.31 -75.46
N ALA A 400 11.47 -26.99 -76.29
CA ALA A 400 10.95 -27.87 -77.32
C ALA A 400 10.70 -27.10 -78.63
N SER A 401 10.58 -27.82 -79.74
CA SER A 401 10.26 -27.26 -81.06
C SER A 401 8.74 -27.09 -81.26
N ASN A 402 8.33 -26.21 -82.17
CA ASN A 402 6.92 -25.97 -82.56
C ASN A 402 6.02 -25.51 -81.41
N LEU A 403 6.59 -24.78 -80.45
CA LEU A 403 5.85 -24.26 -79.31
C LEU A 403 4.99 -23.06 -79.72
N THR A 404 3.71 -23.11 -79.38
CA THR A 404 2.82 -21.95 -79.40
C THR A 404 2.55 -21.52 -77.97
N ILE A 405 3.05 -20.34 -77.61
CA ILE A 405 2.87 -19.74 -76.28
C ILE A 405 1.83 -18.64 -76.39
N THR A 406 0.72 -18.83 -75.69
CA THR A 406 -0.39 -17.89 -75.69
C THR A 406 -0.18 -16.89 -74.56
N LEU A 407 -0.10 -15.60 -74.89
CA LEU A 407 -0.01 -14.50 -73.93
C LEU A 407 -1.32 -14.37 -73.13
N PRO A 408 -1.31 -13.80 -71.92
CA PRO A 408 -2.56 -13.59 -71.18
C PRO A 408 -3.48 -12.57 -71.89
N PRO A 409 -4.80 -12.56 -71.62
CA PRO A 409 -5.66 -11.46 -72.06
C PRO A 409 -5.27 -10.15 -71.38
N LEU A 410 -5.25 -9.01 -72.09
CA LEU A 410 -4.86 -7.72 -71.51
C LEU A 410 -5.86 -7.21 -70.48
N ALA A 411 -7.11 -7.64 -70.54
CA ALA A 411 -8.12 -7.41 -69.50
C ALA A 411 -7.69 -7.93 -68.11
N SER A 412 -6.70 -8.83 -68.06
CA SER A 412 -6.12 -9.34 -66.80
C SER A 412 -5.17 -8.35 -66.13
N PHE A 413 -4.90 -7.18 -66.73
CA PHE A 413 -4.01 -6.13 -66.22
C PHE A 413 -4.79 -4.82 -65.99
N PRO A 414 -5.36 -4.60 -64.78
CA PRO A 414 -6.28 -3.50 -64.51
C PRO A 414 -5.65 -2.10 -64.50
N SER A 415 -4.36 -2.00 -64.18
CA SER A 415 -3.64 -0.72 -64.11
C SER A 415 -2.14 -0.92 -64.20
N GLY A 416 -1.59 -1.02 -65.41
CA GLY A 416 -0.15 -1.09 -65.61
C GLY A 416 0.26 -1.73 -66.92
N MET A 417 1.52 -1.51 -67.29
CA MET A 417 2.18 -2.24 -68.36
C MET A 417 2.72 -3.56 -67.79
N ALA A 418 2.36 -4.70 -68.40
CA ALA A 418 2.90 -6.00 -68.03
C ALA A 418 3.94 -6.45 -69.04
N THR A 419 5.12 -6.87 -68.57
CA THR A 419 6.22 -7.30 -69.44
C THR A 419 6.38 -8.83 -69.42
N TYR A 420 6.67 -9.42 -70.58
CA TYR A 420 6.99 -10.85 -70.71
C TYR A 420 8.22 -10.98 -71.60
N THR A 421 9.27 -11.63 -71.09
CA THR A 421 10.53 -11.80 -71.82
C THR A 421 10.70 -13.25 -72.23
N PHE A 422 11.03 -13.48 -73.49
CA PHE A 422 11.20 -14.80 -74.07
C PHE A 422 12.60 -14.95 -74.63
N ARG A 423 13.25 -16.06 -74.29
CA ARG A 423 14.47 -16.55 -74.91
C ARG A 423 14.09 -17.78 -75.73
N ALA A 424 14.39 -17.78 -77.02
CA ALA A 424 13.96 -18.81 -77.94
C ALA A 424 15.17 -19.59 -78.51
N PRO A 425 15.95 -20.37 -77.73
CA PRO A 425 17.00 -21.21 -78.32
C PRO A 425 16.43 -22.21 -79.34
N LEU A 426 15.15 -22.60 -79.21
CA LEU A 426 14.36 -23.26 -80.23
C LEU A 426 13.26 -22.30 -80.69
N ALA A 427 12.87 -22.38 -81.97
CA ALA A 427 11.84 -21.49 -82.50
C ALA A 427 10.50 -21.69 -81.76
N LEU A 428 9.83 -20.58 -81.46
CA LEU A 428 8.52 -20.55 -80.82
C LEU A 428 7.61 -19.54 -81.52
N THR A 429 6.31 -19.69 -81.35
CA THR A 429 5.29 -18.74 -81.79
C THR A 429 4.62 -18.14 -80.58
N LEU A 430 4.72 -16.83 -80.41
CA LEU A 430 3.86 -16.10 -79.48
C LEU A 430 2.51 -15.90 -80.14
N LYS A 431 1.44 -16.12 -79.38
CA LYS A 431 0.06 -15.95 -79.83
C LYS A 431 -0.67 -15.05 -78.85
N ALA A 432 -1.41 -14.06 -79.34
CA ALA A 432 -2.30 -13.30 -78.48
C ALA A 432 -3.55 -14.11 -78.13
N ASN A 433 -4.10 -13.87 -76.93
CA ASN A 433 -5.32 -14.51 -76.46
C ASN A 433 -6.53 -13.62 -76.74
N GLY A 434 -7.18 -13.84 -77.88
CA GLY A 434 -8.38 -13.09 -78.28
C GLY A 434 -8.12 -12.11 -79.43
N SER A 435 -8.70 -10.91 -79.36
CA SER A 435 -8.67 -9.89 -80.42
C SER A 435 -7.56 -8.85 -80.27
N GLU A 436 -6.70 -8.96 -79.27
CA GLU A 436 -5.65 -8.00 -78.92
C GLU A 436 -4.35 -8.35 -79.66
N PRO A 437 -4.03 -7.74 -80.81
CA PRO A 437 -2.91 -8.20 -81.63
C PRO A 437 -1.55 -7.92 -80.97
N ILE A 438 -0.54 -8.66 -81.44
CA ILE A 438 0.88 -8.39 -81.19
C ILE A 438 1.38 -7.46 -82.30
N GLN A 439 1.69 -6.23 -81.92
CA GLN A 439 2.35 -5.24 -82.76
C GLN A 439 3.86 -5.49 -82.76
N SER A 440 4.37 -5.91 -83.92
CA SER A 440 5.79 -6.07 -84.19
C SER A 440 6.53 -4.74 -84.21
N ALA A 441 7.86 -4.78 -84.10
CA ALA A 441 8.72 -3.59 -84.17
C ALA A 441 8.61 -2.83 -85.51
N SER A 442 8.12 -3.47 -86.57
CA SER A 442 7.86 -2.85 -87.88
C SER A 442 6.46 -2.20 -87.99
N GLY A 443 5.70 -2.17 -86.88
CA GLY A 443 4.37 -1.56 -86.81
C GLY A 443 3.22 -2.46 -87.28
N VAL A 444 3.51 -3.68 -87.75
CA VAL A 444 2.50 -4.64 -88.21
C VAL A 444 1.88 -5.35 -87.00
N ALA A 445 0.55 -5.31 -86.90
CA ALA A 445 -0.25 -5.98 -85.87
C ALA A 445 -0.77 -7.33 -86.38
N ALA A 446 -0.47 -8.42 -85.68
CA ALA A 446 -0.92 -9.76 -86.02
C ALA A 446 -1.28 -10.57 -84.76
N ASN A 447 -2.12 -11.61 -84.92
CA ASN A 447 -2.49 -12.46 -83.78
C ASN A 447 -1.37 -13.41 -83.33
N THR A 448 -0.36 -13.58 -84.17
CA THR A 448 0.80 -14.43 -83.92
C THR A 448 2.08 -13.70 -84.27
N LEU A 449 3.12 -13.92 -83.47
CA LEU A 449 4.47 -13.48 -83.70
C LEU A 449 5.40 -14.70 -83.69
N SER A 450 6.00 -15.00 -84.82
CA SER A 450 7.03 -16.03 -84.91
C SER A 450 8.34 -15.48 -84.33
N VAL A 451 8.94 -16.23 -83.41
CA VAL A 451 10.24 -15.94 -82.80
C VAL A 451 11.18 -17.05 -83.25
N ALA A 452 12.19 -16.69 -84.03
CA ALA A 452 13.10 -17.65 -84.62
C ALA A 452 14.03 -18.27 -83.57
N SER A 453 14.60 -19.44 -83.89
CA SER A 453 15.64 -20.05 -83.05
C SER A 453 16.83 -19.08 -82.91
N GLY A 454 17.26 -18.87 -81.67
CA GLY A 454 18.32 -17.95 -81.27
C GLY A 454 17.85 -16.54 -80.92
N GLU A 455 16.56 -16.22 -81.03
CA GLU A 455 16.05 -14.88 -80.74
C GLU A 455 15.65 -14.70 -79.27
N CYS A 456 15.72 -13.44 -78.81
CA CYS A 456 15.08 -12.99 -77.59
C CYS A 456 14.06 -11.90 -77.95
N VAL A 457 12.89 -11.95 -77.32
CA VAL A 457 11.84 -10.95 -77.50
C VAL A 457 11.23 -10.58 -76.16
N THR A 458 11.02 -9.28 -75.92
CA THR A 458 10.21 -8.79 -74.81
C THR A 458 8.96 -8.14 -75.37
N VAL A 459 7.81 -8.61 -74.90
CA VAL A 459 6.51 -8.02 -75.23
C VAL A 459 5.94 -7.30 -74.02
N VAL A 460 5.24 -6.20 -74.27
CA VAL A 460 4.58 -5.39 -73.24
C VAL A 460 3.11 -5.22 -73.59
N GLY A 461 2.25 -5.54 -72.63
CA GLY A 461 0.81 -5.32 -72.75
C GLY A 461 0.43 -3.92 -72.28
N ASN A 462 -0.31 -3.17 -73.10
CA ASN A 462 -0.78 -1.82 -72.77
C ASN A 462 -2.19 -1.80 -72.15
N GLY A 463 -2.41 -2.63 -71.12
CA GLY A 463 -3.67 -2.69 -70.37
C GLY A 463 -4.92 -3.10 -71.18
N SER A 464 -6.04 -3.20 -70.48
CA SER A 464 -7.33 -3.63 -71.06
C SER A 464 -7.74 -2.80 -72.29
N GLY A 465 -8.04 -3.46 -73.41
CA GLY A 465 -8.44 -2.81 -74.67
C GLY A 465 -7.28 -2.29 -75.51
N GLY A 466 -6.04 -2.50 -75.06
CA GLY A 466 -4.81 -2.16 -75.80
C GLY A 466 -4.33 -3.26 -76.75
N GLN A 467 -3.02 -3.28 -76.96
CA GLN A 467 -2.33 -4.26 -77.80
C GLN A 467 -1.05 -4.73 -77.09
N TRP A 468 -0.47 -5.82 -77.58
CA TRP A 468 0.86 -6.28 -77.17
C TRP A 468 1.92 -5.61 -78.06
N TYR A 469 2.93 -4.99 -77.46
CA TYR A 469 4.02 -4.34 -78.19
C TYR A 469 5.31 -5.14 -78.04
N VAL A 470 5.99 -5.42 -79.15
CA VAL A 470 7.38 -5.86 -79.11
C VAL A 470 8.26 -4.64 -78.82
N ILE A 471 8.86 -4.56 -77.63
CA ILE A 471 9.70 -3.42 -77.23
C ILE A 471 11.20 -3.72 -77.29
N LEU A 472 11.56 -5.00 -77.28
CA LEU A 472 12.91 -5.49 -77.50
C LEU A 472 12.79 -6.73 -78.38
N GLY A 473 13.52 -6.76 -79.48
CA GLY A 473 13.60 -7.92 -80.37
C GLY A 473 14.94 -7.94 -81.09
N GLY A 474 15.58 -9.11 -81.15
CA GLY A 474 16.62 -9.36 -82.16
C GLY A 474 18.09 -9.36 -81.71
N PHE A 475 18.42 -9.43 -80.42
CA PHE A 475 19.80 -9.74 -80.01
C PHE A 475 20.11 -11.23 -80.24
N GLY A 476 20.61 -11.55 -81.44
CA GLY A 476 21.01 -12.90 -81.87
C GLY A 476 20.71 -13.24 -83.34
N SER A 477 20.28 -12.26 -84.15
CA SER A 477 19.55 -12.55 -85.39
C SER A 477 20.37 -13.24 -86.49
N ALA A 478 19.73 -14.22 -87.12
CA ALA A 478 20.08 -14.70 -88.45
C ALA A 478 20.18 -13.55 -89.50
N SER A 479 19.61 -12.38 -89.18
CA SER A 479 19.70 -11.13 -89.96
C SER A 479 21.10 -10.51 -89.97
N PHE A 480 22.00 -10.90 -89.06
CA PHE A 480 23.44 -10.59 -89.11
C PHE A 480 24.32 -11.84 -89.36
N SER A 481 23.76 -12.90 -89.97
CA SER A 481 24.54 -14.11 -90.27
C SER A 481 25.76 -13.78 -91.15
N LYS A 482 26.90 -14.39 -90.83
CA LYS A 482 28.19 -14.09 -91.45
C LYS A 482 29.10 -15.31 -91.54
N SER A 483 29.99 -15.29 -92.52
CA SER A 483 31.11 -16.24 -92.65
C SER A 483 32.35 -15.46 -93.09
N PHE A 484 33.38 -15.40 -92.24
CA PHE A 484 34.66 -14.72 -92.55
C PHE A 484 35.71 -15.65 -93.17
N GLY A 485 35.28 -16.51 -94.10
CA GLY A 485 36.18 -17.33 -94.91
C GLY A 485 36.81 -16.56 -96.08
N THR A 486 37.79 -17.19 -96.74
CA THR A 486 38.39 -16.72 -98.00
C THR A 486 37.33 -16.48 -99.08
N SER A 487 36.30 -17.33 -99.11
CA SER A 487 35.00 -17.01 -99.67
C SER A 487 33.98 -16.97 -98.54
N GLY A 488 33.32 -15.83 -98.39
CA GLY A 488 32.56 -15.49 -97.19
C GLY A 488 31.40 -14.55 -97.48
N TYR A 489 30.61 -14.26 -96.46
CA TYR A 489 29.46 -13.36 -96.58
C TYR A 489 29.15 -12.62 -95.28
N GLN A 490 28.42 -11.51 -95.41
CA GLN A 490 27.75 -10.80 -94.34
C GLN A 490 26.32 -10.51 -94.80
N LYS A 491 25.33 -11.01 -94.06
CA LYS A 491 23.93 -10.57 -94.17
C LYS A 491 23.74 -9.33 -93.33
N LEU A 492 23.02 -8.35 -93.86
CA LEU A 492 22.62 -7.14 -93.16
C LEU A 492 21.14 -7.26 -92.76
N PRO A 493 20.72 -6.59 -91.67
CA PRO A 493 19.33 -6.64 -91.20
C PRO A 493 18.30 -6.19 -92.23
N SER A 494 18.71 -5.40 -93.23
CA SER A 494 17.87 -4.98 -94.34
C SER A 494 17.51 -6.11 -95.32
N GLY A 495 18.08 -7.31 -95.17
CA GLY A 495 18.00 -8.39 -96.14
C GLY A 495 19.10 -8.32 -97.22
N LEU A 496 19.85 -7.22 -97.27
CA LEU A 496 21.01 -7.10 -98.16
C LEU A 496 22.11 -8.06 -97.72
N ILE A 497 22.65 -8.80 -98.67
CA ILE A 497 23.73 -9.75 -98.46
C ILE A 497 24.93 -9.25 -99.27
N ILE A 498 26.08 -9.18 -98.61
CA ILE A 498 27.37 -8.93 -99.24
C ILE A 498 28.12 -10.25 -99.19
N GLN A 499 28.54 -10.76 -100.33
CA GLN A 499 29.34 -11.97 -100.45
C GLN A 499 30.67 -11.65 -101.11
N TRP A 500 31.72 -12.36 -100.76
CA TRP A 500 33.03 -12.21 -101.37
C TRP A 500 33.71 -13.55 -101.58
N GLY A 501 34.72 -13.53 -102.43
CA GLY A 501 35.60 -14.67 -102.63
C GLY A 501 36.70 -14.34 -103.62
N SER A 502 37.40 -15.39 -104.02
CA SER A 502 38.39 -15.33 -105.08
C SER A 502 38.17 -16.46 -106.08
N GLY A 503 38.70 -16.29 -107.28
CA GLY A 503 38.72 -17.30 -108.32
C GLY A 503 39.88 -17.05 -109.28
N SER A 504 40.18 -18.05 -110.10
CA SER A 504 41.17 -17.96 -111.18
C SER A 504 40.49 -18.13 -112.53
N THR A 505 40.89 -17.33 -113.52
CA THR A 505 40.37 -17.44 -114.89
C THR A 505 40.69 -18.78 -115.53
N ALA A 506 39.74 -19.32 -116.30
CA ALA A 506 39.99 -20.36 -117.29
C ALA A 506 40.69 -19.78 -118.53
N ALA A 507 41.11 -20.63 -119.48
CA ALA A 507 41.85 -20.20 -120.67
C ALA A 507 41.10 -19.18 -121.55
N ASP A 508 39.77 -19.20 -121.51
CA ASP A 508 38.89 -18.26 -122.20
C ASP A 508 38.59 -16.98 -121.39
N GLY A 509 39.24 -16.81 -120.24
CA GLY A 509 39.06 -15.69 -119.32
C GLY A 509 37.85 -15.81 -118.41
N SER A 510 37.09 -16.90 -118.48
CA SER A 510 35.88 -17.08 -117.66
C SER A 510 36.21 -17.49 -116.23
N ILE A 511 35.38 -17.06 -115.29
CA ILE A 511 35.39 -17.48 -113.88
C ILE A 511 33.97 -17.84 -113.52
N ALA A 512 33.74 -19.10 -113.13
CA ALA A 512 32.47 -19.52 -112.54
C ALA A 512 32.47 -19.15 -111.05
N VAL A 513 31.85 -18.01 -110.70
CA VAL A 513 31.70 -17.60 -109.32
C VAL A 513 30.54 -18.36 -108.69
N THR A 514 30.84 -19.14 -107.65
CA THR A 514 29.82 -19.74 -106.77
C THR A 514 29.72 -18.91 -105.50
N PHE A 515 28.52 -18.45 -105.17
CA PHE A 515 28.30 -17.68 -103.95
C PHE A 515 28.31 -18.61 -102.71
N PRO A 516 28.98 -18.22 -101.61
CA PRO A 516 28.97 -18.95 -100.34
C PRO A 516 27.58 -19.36 -99.86
N ILE A 517 26.59 -18.51 -100.11
CA ILE A 517 25.17 -18.78 -99.89
C ILE A 517 24.37 -18.30 -101.10
N ALA A 518 23.20 -18.89 -101.33
CA ALA A 518 22.27 -18.37 -102.32
C ALA A 518 21.74 -17.00 -101.87
N PHE A 519 21.69 -16.02 -102.77
CA PHE A 519 20.85 -14.83 -102.59
C PHE A 519 19.38 -15.26 -102.60
N PRO A 520 18.59 -14.95 -101.56
CA PRO A 520 17.19 -15.40 -101.47
C PRO A 520 16.33 -15.01 -102.68
N THR A 521 16.53 -13.81 -103.22
CA THR A 521 15.76 -13.27 -104.34
C THR A 521 16.63 -13.08 -105.58
N ALA A 522 17.71 -12.30 -105.45
CA ALA A 522 18.54 -11.94 -106.59
C ALA A 522 19.93 -11.44 -106.18
N CYS A 523 20.93 -11.78 -107.01
CA CYS A 523 22.17 -11.02 -107.06
C CYS A 523 21.91 -9.70 -107.82
N VAL A 524 22.16 -8.57 -107.17
CA VAL A 524 21.99 -7.22 -107.76
C VAL A 524 23.20 -6.84 -108.58
N GLY A 525 24.39 -7.23 -108.16
CA GLY A 525 25.62 -6.98 -108.90
C GLY A 525 26.79 -7.78 -108.35
N ILE A 526 27.76 -8.00 -109.22
CA ILE A 526 29.07 -8.51 -108.86
C ILE A 526 30.13 -7.56 -109.39
N HIS A 527 31.11 -7.28 -108.55
CA HIS A 527 32.31 -6.55 -108.90
C HIS A 527 33.50 -7.42 -108.58
N GLY A 528 34.57 -7.29 -109.34
CA GLY A 528 35.82 -7.88 -108.92
C GLY A 528 37.02 -7.10 -109.37
N THR A 529 38.11 -7.42 -108.70
CA THR A 529 39.40 -6.78 -108.84
C THR A 529 40.39 -7.87 -109.21
N HIS A 530 41.05 -7.67 -110.35
CA HIS A 530 42.18 -8.51 -110.73
C HIS A 530 43.32 -8.35 -109.73
N ALA A 531 43.84 -9.47 -109.25
CA ALA A 531 44.97 -9.57 -108.34
C ALA A 531 46.19 -10.07 -109.11
N GLY A 532 46.91 -9.15 -109.77
CA GLY A 532 48.11 -9.46 -110.54
C GLY A 532 48.78 -8.21 -111.10
N SER A 533 49.91 -8.40 -111.80
CA SER A 533 50.66 -7.32 -112.46
C SER A 533 50.04 -6.99 -113.82
N GLY A 534 49.23 -5.94 -113.89
CA GLY A 534 48.64 -5.45 -115.15
C GLY A 534 47.22 -4.90 -115.01
N MET A 535 46.73 -4.25 -116.07
CA MET A 535 45.36 -3.73 -116.13
C MET A 535 44.44 -4.83 -116.69
N ALA A 536 43.45 -5.24 -115.90
CA ALA A 536 42.41 -6.15 -116.34
C ALA A 536 41.05 -5.75 -115.78
N ALA A 537 40.03 -5.84 -116.62
CA ALA A 537 38.64 -5.62 -116.25
C ALA A 537 37.94 -6.96 -116.07
N MET A 538 37.07 -7.04 -115.05
CA MET A 538 36.12 -8.13 -114.89
C MET A 538 34.74 -7.63 -115.27
N ILE A 539 34.08 -8.36 -116.17
CA ILE A 539 32.68 -8.14 -116.54
C ILE A 539 31.86 -9.38 -116.20
N GLU A 540 30.56 -9.18 -116.01
CA GLU A 540 29.61 -10.28 -115.97
C GLU A 540 29.34 -10.83 -117.38
N VAL A 541 29.24 -12.15 -117.50
CA VAL A 541 28.73 -12.79 -118.72
C VAL A 541 27.21 -12.71 -118.70
N PHE A 542 26.65 -12.01 -119.68
CA PHE A 542 25.20 -11.79 -119.77
C PHE A 542 24.41 -13.11 -119.71
N GLY A 543 23.34 -13.11 -118.90
CA GLY A 543 22.43 -14.25 -118.76
C GLY A 543 22.92 -15.37 -117.83
N THR A 544 24.09 -15.24 -117.20
CA THR A 544 24.64 -16.29 -116.32
C THR A 544 24.39 -16.07 -114.83
N ARG A 545 23.92 -14.88 -114.46
CA ARG A 545 23.63 -14.54 -113.06
C ARG A 545 22.45 -15.34 -112.53
N SER A 546 22.66 -15.97 -111.39
CA SER A 546 21.65 -16.68 -110.63
C SER A 546 21.71 -16.28 -109.15
N THR A 547 20.84 -16.86 -108.35
CA THR A 547 20.89 -16.73 -106.90
C THR A 547 22.10 -17.45 -106.29
N THR A 548 22.71 -18.42 -106.98
CA THR A 548 23.78 -19.29 -106.44
C THR A 548 25.17 -18.98 -106.99
N GLY A 549 25.24 -18.17 -108.05
CA GLY A 549 26.50 -17.85 -108.70
C GLY A 549 26.30 -17.04 -109.97
N VAL A 550 27.42 -16.69 -110.61
CA VAL A 550 27.47 -15.93 -111.85
C VAL A 550 28.75 -16.28 -112.59
N THR A 551 28.71 -16.32 -113.92
CA THR A 551 29.93 -16.45 -114.71
C THR A 551 30.42 -15.05 -115.05
N THR A 552 31.68 -14.77 -114.72
CA THR A 552 32.33 -13.52 -115.09
C THR A 552 33.44 -13.77 -116.08
N LYS A 553 33.86 -12.73 -116.79
CA LYS A 553 34.94 -12.79 -117.75
C LYS A 553 35.94 -11.68 -117.47
N THR A 554 37.22 -12.04 -117.44
CA THR A 554 38.30 -11.09 -117.19
C THR A 554 39.19 -10.98 -118.41
N PHE A 555 39.44 -9.75 -118.86
CA PHE A 555 40.26 -9.44 -120.03
C PHE A 555 41.12 -8.20 -119.76
N ASN A 556 42.26 -8.08 -120.44
CA ASN A 556 43.13 -6.90 -120.34
C ASN A 556 42.63 -5.72 -121.21
N ASP A 557 43.36 -4.61 -121.17
CA ASP A 557 43.12 -3.42 -122.00
C ASP A 557 43.06 -3.68 -123.52
N SER A 558 43.67 -4.77 -123.98
CA SER A 558 43.70 -5.22 -125.37
C SER A 558 42.65 -6.29 -125.69
N GLY A 559 41.74 -6.60 -124.75
CA GLY A 559 40.71 -7.63 -124.90
C GLY A 559 41.21 -9.07 -124.84
N GLN A 560 42.47 -9.30 -124.46
CA GLN A 560 43.06 -10.63 -124.33
C GLN A 560 42.65 -11.29 -123.02
N VAL A 561 42.48 -12.60 -123.08
CA VAL A 561 42.14 -13.47 -121.95
C VAL A 561 43.26 -14.49 -121.73
N SER A 562 43.43 -14.95 -120.50
CA SER A 562 44.40 -15.98 -120.14
C SER A 562 43.89 -16.80 -118.96
N SER A 563 44.39 -18.03 -118.81
CA SER A 563 44.17 -18.84 -117.62
C SER A 563 45.05 -18.42 -116.46
N GLY A 564 44.54 -18.53 -115.23
CA GLY A 564 45.31 -18.37 -114.00
C GLY A 564 45.40 -16.93 -113.46
N TRP A 565 44.69 -15.97 -114.05
CA TRP A 565 44.56 -14.64 -113.47
C TRP A 565 43.69 -14.70 -112.23
N SER A 566 44.23 -14.27 -111.10
CA SER A 566 43.52 -14.24 -109.83
C SER A 566 42.57 -13.05 -109.77
N VAL A 567 41.36 -13.26 -109.30
CA VAL A 567 40.34 -12.22 -109.17
C VAL A 567 39.69 -12.34 -107.81
N PHE A 568 39.65 -11.24 -107.07
CA PHE A 568 38.78 -11.11 -105.92
C PHE A 568 37.45 -10.55 -106.38
N TRP A 569 36.36 -11.09 -105.87
CA TRP A 569 35.03 -10.62 -106.22
C TRP A 569 34.23 -10.29 -104.97
N LEU A 570 33.32 -9.34 -105.13
CA LEU A 570 32.31 -8.93 -104.17
C LEU A 570 30.97 -8.92 -104.90
N ALA A 571 30.03 -9.71 -104.42
CA ALA A 571 28.66 -9.74 -104.90
C ALA A 571 27.72 -9.14 -103.86
N ILE A 572 26.73 -8.42 -104.35
CA ILE A 572 25.68 -7.83 -103.52
C ILE A 572 24.32 -8.28 -104.03
N GLY A 573 23.41 -8.59 -103.13
CA GLY A 573 22.08 -9.09 -103.47
C GLY A 573 21.19 -9.16 -102.24
N TYR A 574 20.01 -9.72 -102.37
CA TYR A 574 19.04 -9.88 -101.29
C TYR A 574 18.14 -11.08 -101.52
#